data_AF-A0A2T4UYP8-F1
#
_entry.id   AF-A0A2T4UYP8-F1
#
_cell.length_a   1.000
_cell.length_b   1.000
_cell.length_c   1.000
_cell.angle_alpha   90.00
_cell.angle_beta   90.00
_cell.angle_gamma   90.00
#
_symmetry.space_group_name_H-M   'P 1'
#
loop_
_entity.id
_entity.type
_entity.pdbx_description
1 polymer ?
#
loop_
_entity_poly.entity_id
_entity_poly.type
_entity_poly.pdbx_seq_one_letter_code
_entity_poly.pdbx_strand_id
1 'polypeptide(L)'
;MPSDATVGDVFDYAFLLLRSLGNRDEYIYRSAITQKILLGQHNLRTASMLSEARVGVCKADVVVLNGTATAYEIKSERDSLARLTKQVNAYGEVFAAVNVVTSPSHVKQVFRQIPEWVGVLVLSEKFTLQVQRPAVVDATRIDPLAVLDLLRVDEANRVLRSLDIPPPKVPNTQMRGALRDMFNSLDPAGVHAQMVKTLKVTRSQSAAEDFIRTVPMSLRAAMLTIKMNGVSERKVRDATKLSVSAALAWS
;
A
#
# COMPACT_ATOMS: atom_id res chain seq x y z
N MET A 1 0.61 4.74 -32.96
CA MET A 1 -0.04 3.50 -32.49
C MET A 1 -0.52 2.72 -33.71
N PRO A 2 -0.39 1.39 -33.73
CA PRO A 2 -0.99 0.54 -34.76
C PRO A 2 -2.50 0.76 -34.88
N SER A 3 -3.08 0.47 -36.05
CA SER A 3 -4.52 0.65 -36.31
C SER A 3 -5.42 -0.32 -35.52
N ASP A 4 -4.84 -1.43 -35.05
CA ASP A 4 -5.47 -2.46 -34.22
C ASP A 4 -5.17 -2.29 -32.72
N ALA A 5 -4.53 -1.19 -32.32
CA ALA A 5 -4.24 -0.92 -30.92
C ALA A 5 -5.52 -0.93 -30.07
N THR A 6 -5.43 -1.59 -28.93
CA THR A 6 -6.51 -1.64 -27.94
C THR A 6 -6.41 -0.47 -26.97
N VAL A 7 -7.49 -0.23 -26.22
CA VAL A 7 -7.48 0.72 -25.09
C VAL A 7 -6.37 0.37 -24.09
N GLY A 8 -6.12 -0.92 -23.85
CA GLY A 8 -5.04 -1.38 -22.98
C GLY A 8 -3.65 -0.98 -23.48
N ASP A 9 -3.41 -1.10 -24.79
CA ASP A 9 -2.13 -0.70 -25.41
C ASP A 9 -1.88 0.80 -25.27
N VAL A 10 -2.95 1.61 -25.36
CA VAL A 10 -2.86 3.07 -25.14
C VAL A 10 -2.45 3.38 -23.69
N PHE A 11 -3.03 2.70 -22.70
CA PHE A 11 -2.63 2.88 -21.30
C PHE A 11 -1.18 2.45 -21.05
N ASP A 12 -0.75 1.31 -21.59
CA ASP A 12 0.63 0.85 -21.45
C ASP A 12 1.62 1.80 -22.13
N TYR A 13 1.26 2.38 -23.27
CA TYR A 13 2.09 3.40 -23.93
C TYR A 13 2.17 4.72 -23.17
N ALA A 14 1.03 5.22 -22.68
CA ALA A 14 1.02 6.41 -21.82
C ALA A 14 1.88 6.19 -20.57
N PHE A 15 1.79 5.00 -19.96
CA PHE A 15 2.63 4.62 -18.83
C PHE A 15 4.13 4.59 -19.18
N LEU A 16 4.49 4.09 -20.36
CA LEU A 16 5.88 4.12 -20.85
C LEU A 16 6.42 5.55 -20.98
N LEU A 17 5.61 6.49 -21.48
CA LEU A 17 5.98 7.91 -21.57
C LEU A 17 6.19 8.53 -20.18
N LEU A 18 5.30 8.23 -19.22
CA LEU A 18 5.38 8.75 -17.85
C LEU A 18 6.55 8.16 -17.05
N ARG A 19 7.08 6.99 -17.43
CA ARG A 19 8.24 6.36 -16.78
C ARG A 19 9.55 7.12 -16.98
N SER A 20 9.64 8.03 -17.95
CA SER A 20 10.86 8.80 -18.16
C SER A 20 11.18 9.67 -16.94
N LEU A 21 12.46 9.78 -16.58
CA LEU A 21 12.89 10.58 -15.44
C LEU A 21 12.41 12.04 -15.59
N GLY A 22 11.88 12.63 -14.53
CA GLY A 22 11.29 13.98 -14.53
C GLY A 22 9.80 14.06 -14.91
N ASN A 23 9.26 13.03 -15.56
CA ASN A 23 7.82 12.91 -15.86
C ASN A 23 7.06 12.01 -14.89
N ARG A 24 7.77 11.28 -14.03
CA ARG A 24 7.15 10.37 -13.07
C ARG A 24 6.39 11.15 -12.02
N ASP A 25 5.14 10.74 -11.85
CA ASP A 25 4.32 11.09 -10.71
C ASP A 25 4.30 9.94 -9.70
N GLU A 26 3.56 10.15 -8.62
CA GLU A 26 3.33 9.14 -7.58
C GLU A 26 2.79 7.81 -8.13
N TYR A 27 1.99 7.84 -9.21
CA TYR A 27 1.40 6.64 -9.80
C TYR A 27 2.46 5.70 -10.36
N ILE A 28 3.52 6.23 -10.96
CA ILE A 28 4.65 5.42 -11.45
C ILE A 28 5.36 4.69 -10.29
N TYR A 29 5.58 5.36 -9.16
CA TYR A 29 6.18 4.75 -7.98
C TYR A 29 5.28 3.72 -7.33
N ARG A 30 3.99 4.02 -7.20
CA ARG A 30 2.97 3.07 -6.71
C ARG A 30 2.91 1.83 -7.59
N SER A 31 2.98 2.01 -8.91
CA SER A 31 3.05 0.92 -9.87
C SER A 31 4.34 0.11 -9.72
N ALA A 32 5.49 0.73 -9.45
CA ALA A 32 6.73 0.02 -9.19
C ALA A 32 6.63 -0.86 -7.93
N ILE A 33 6.06 -0.35 -6.83
CA ILE A 33 5.83 -1.12 -5.60
C ILE A 33 4.89 -2.30 -5.89
N THR A 34 3.77 -2.06 -6.56
CA THR A 34 2.81 -3.11 -6.93
C THR A 34 3.46 -4.21 -7.77
N GLN A 35 4.17 -3.86 -8.84
CA GLN A 35 4.73 -4.86 -9.76
C GLN A 35 5.96 -5.57 -9.20
N LYS A 36 6.84 -4.85 -8.50
CA LYS A 36 8.15 -5.38 -8.10
C LYS A 36 8.13 -6.00 -6.71
N ILE A 37 7.27 -5.52 -5.81
CA ILE A 37 7.17 -6.01 -4.44
C ILE A 37 5.94 -6.91 -4.32
N LEU A 38 4.74 -6.36 -4.44
CA LEU A 38 3.51 -7.12 -4.18
C LEU A 38 3.32 -8.31 -5.14
N LEU A 39 3.44 -8.09 -6.45
CA LEU A 39 3.23 -9.12 -7.47
C LEU A 39 4.52 -9.81 -7.92
N GLY A 40 5.68 -9.19 -7.66
CA GLY A 40 6.98 -9.68 -8.10
C GLY A 40 7.69 -10.56 -7.08
N GLN A 41 7.53 -10.27 -5.79
CA GLN A 41 8.10 -11.06 -4.68
C GLN A 41 7.05 -11.93 -3.99
N HIS A 42 5.77 -11.59 -4.14
CA HIS A 42 4.65 -12.27 -3.50
C HIS A 42 3.50 -12.51 -4.50
N ASN A 43 2.38 -13.00 -3.98
CA ASN A 43 1.12 -13.10 -4.72
C ASN A 43 -0.04 -12.64 -3.84
N LEU A 44 -1.19 -12.36 -4.44
CA LEU A 44 -2.36 -11.82 -3.73
C LEU A 44 -3.05 -12.84 -2.81
N ARG A 45 -2.64 -14.13 -2.83
CA ARG A 45 -3.10 -15.14 -1.86
C ARG A 45 -2.35 -15.07 -0.55
N THR A 46 -1.10 -14.61 -0.60
CA THR A 46 -0.19 -14.59 0.55
C THR A 46 0.09 -13.17 1.04
N ALA A 47 -0.09 -12.16 0.19
CA ALA A 47 0.10 -10.76 0.52
C ALA A 47 -1.14 -9.92 0.20
N SER A 48 -1.36 -8.88 1.02
CA SER A 48 -2.39 -7.86 0.76
C SER A 48 -1.75 -6.49 0.69
N MET A 49 -2.26 -5.62 -0.16
CA MET A 49 -1.87 -4.22 -0.26
C MET A 49 -2.97 -3.32 0.29
N LEU A 50 -2.61 -2.43 1.21
CA LEU A 50 -3.45 -1.30 1.58
C LEU A 50 -2.89 -0.08 0.86
N SER A 51 -3.74 0.61 0.10
CA SER A 51 -3.39 1.94 -0.37
C SER A 51 -3.87 2.95 0.65
N GLU A 52 -3.13 4.04 0.77
CA GLU A 52 -3.68 5.26 1.36
C GLU A 52 -4.11 5.06 2.83
N ALA A 53 -3.36 4.26 3.58
CA ALA A 53 -3.67 3.85 4.94
C ALA A 53 -3.45 5.00 5.94
N ARG A 54 -4.54 5.43 6.61
CA ARG A 54 -4.48 6.53 7.57
C ARG A 54 -3.76 6.11 8.85
N VAL A 55 -2.79 6.93 9.27
CA VAL A 55 -2.04 6.78 10.52
C VAL A 55 -2.00 8.15 11.20
N GLY A 56 -2.86 8.35 12.20
CA GLY A 56 -3.11 9.66 12.79
C GLY A 56 -3.52 10.69 11.73
N VAL A 57 -2.74 11.78 11.62
CA VAL A 57 -2.92 12.84 10.59
C VAL A 57 -2.14 12.57 9.30
N CYS A 58 -1.39 11.47 9.24
CA CYS A 58 -0.62 11.04 8.08
C CYS A 58 -1.36 9.93 7.33
N LYS A 59 -0.84 9.59 6.15
CA LYS A 59 -1.45 8.62 5.25
C LYS A 59 -0.35 7.90 4.49
N ALA A 60 -0.09 6.65 4.86
CA ALA A 60 0.91 5.83 4.19
C ALA A 60 0.42 5.49 2.77
N ASP A 61 1.26 5.77 1.77
CA ASP A 61 0.86 5.63 0.38
C ASP A 61 0.54 4.19 0.02
N VAL A 62 1.44 3.27 0.39
CA VAL A 62 1.28 1.83 0.19
C VAL A 62 1.74 1.08 1.42
N VAL A 63 0.95 0.10 1.86
CA VAL A 63 1.33 -0.87 2.90
C VAL A 63 1.19 -2.27 2.30
N VAL A 64 2.22 -3.10 2.47
CA VAL A 64 2.19 -4.52 2.10
C VAL A 64 2.16 -5.36 3.38
N LEU A 65 1.18 -6.26 3.45
CA LEU A 65 0.98 -7.20 4.55
C LEU A 65 1.39 -8.61 4.09
N ASN A 66 2.57 -9.07 4.49
CA ASN A 66 3.02 -10.43 4.22
C ASN A 66 4.01 -10.92 5.28
N GLY A 67 3.55 -11.66 6.27
CA GLY A 67 4.34 -12.06 7.45
C GLY A 67 4.59 -10.90 8.43
N THR A 68 4.78 -9.68 7.91
CA THR A 68 4.86 -8.41 8.65
C THR A 68 4.07 -7.31 7.92
N ALA A 69 3.85 -6.16 8.56
CA ALA A 69 3.34 -4.98 7.90
C ALA A 69 4.50 -4.03 7.52
N THR A 70 4.62 -3.75 6.22
CA THR A 70 5.64 -2.84 5.69
C THR A 70 4.99 -1.65 5.00
N ALA A 71 5.27 -0.44 5.47
CA ALA A 71 4.85 0.80 4.82
C ALA A 71 5.89 1.30 3.81
N TYR A 72 5.40 1.92 2.74
CA TYR A 72 6.16 2.56 1.69
C TYR A 72 5.61 3.98 1.51
N GLU A 73 6.41 4.97 1.87
CA GLU A 73 6.17 6.39 1.57
C GLU A 73 6.81 6.73 0.23
N ILE A 74 6.05 7.30 -0.69
CA ILE A 74 6.52 7.69 -2.02
C ILE A 74 6.98 9.15 -1.97
N LYS A 75 8.16 9.42 -2.54
CA LYS A 75 8.67 10.77 -2.80
C LYS A 75 9.17 10.84 -4.24
N SER A 76 8.26 11.19 -5.15
CA SER A 76 8.56 11.41 -6.56
C SER A 76 9.53 12.57 -6.77
N GLU A 77 10.02 12.74 -7.99
CA GLU A 77 10.94 13.81 -8.39
C GLU A 77 10.41 15.21 -8.09
N ARG A 78 9.09 15.37 -8.03
CA ARG A 78 8.41 16.67 -7.86
C ARG A 78 7.95 16.92 -6.41
N ASP A 79 8.10 15.92 -5.54
CA ASP A 79 7.61 16.02 -4.16
C ASP A 79 8.54 16.82 -3.26
N SER A 80 7.92 17.61 -2.37
CA SER A 80 8.63 18.18 -1.24
C SER A 80 8.88 17.12 -0.17
N LEU A 81 10.07 17.18 0.44
CA LEU A 81 10.43 16.34 1.57
C LEU A 81 10.02 16.93 2.94
N ALA A 82 9.40 18.11 2.98
CA ALA A 82 9.15 18.85 4.23
C ALA A 82 8.36 18.08 5.31
N ARG A 83 7.57 17.07 4.91
CA ARG A 83 6.77 16.24 5.84
C ARG A 83 7.39 14.88 6.13
N LEU A 84 8.51 14.53 5.50
CA LEU A 84 9.04 13.17 5.47
C LEU A 84 9.33 12.62 6.86
N THR A 85 10.08 13.35 7.69
CA THR A 85 10.43 12.92 9.06
C THR A 85 9.19 12.63 9.89
N LYS A 86 8.17 13.51 9.83
CA LYS A 86 6.90 13.32 10.54
C LYS A 86 6.19 12.05 10.06
N GLN A 87 6.14 11.84 8.75
CA GLN A 87 5.46 10.69 8.14
C GLN A 87 6.12 9.37 8.54
N VAL A 88 7.44 9.25 8.38
CA VAL A 88 8.13 7.98 8.67
C VAL A 88 8.08 7.62 10.15
N ASN A 89 8.13 8.61 11.05
CA ASN A 89 7.99 8.38 12.49
C ASN A 89 6.58 7.87 12.83
N ALA A 90 5.53 8.55 12.33
CA ALA A 90 4.15 8.12 12.54
C ALA A 90 3.91 6.70 11.99
N TYR A 91 4.48 6.35 10.84
CA TYR A 91 4.36 5.00 10.29
C TYR A 91 5.08 3.95 11.14
N GLY A 92 6.20 4.31 11.78
CA GLY A 92 6.94 3.44 12.68
C GLY A 92 6.15 3.03 13.92
N GLU A 93 5.17 3.84 14.33
CA GLU A 93 4.25 3.54 15.44
C GLU A 93 3.18 2.50 15.06
N VAL A 94 3.05 2.12 13.78
CA VAL A 94 2.01 1.16 13.33
C VAL A 94 2.59 -0.03 12.56
N PHE A 95 3.61 0.21 11.75
CA PHE A 95 4.17 -0.78 10.84
C PHE A 95 5.59 -1.15 11.27
N ALA A 96 5.86 -2.44 11.42
CA ALA A 96 7.16 -2.92 11.90
C ALA A 96 8.32 -2.57 10.96
N ALA A 97 8.04 -2.32 9.67
CA ALA A 97 9.01 -1.80 8.73
C ALA A 97 8.45 -0.61 7.95
N VAL A 98 9.29 0.40 7.73
CA VAL A 98 8.96 1.60 6.94
C VAL A 98 10.06 1.83 5.92
N ASN A 99 9.64 2.11 4.69
CA ASN A 99 10.51 2.42 3.57
C ASN A 99 10.12 3.75 2.95
N VAL A 100 11.11 4.47 2.45
CA VAL A 100 10.92 5.59 1.52
C VAL A 100 11.27 5.11 0.12
N VAL A 101 10.35 5.27 -0.83
CA VAL A 101 10.57 4.97 -2.25
C VAL A 101 10.69 6.27 -3.00
N THR A 102 11.86 6.53 -3.59
CA THR A 102 12.18 7.86 -4.11
C THR A 102 12.98 7.85 -5.40
N SER A 103 13.14 9.03 -6.00
CA SER A 103 13.98 9.25 -7.17
C SER A 103 15.48 9.30 -6.78
N PRO A 104 16.40 9.09 -7.74
CA PRO A 104 17.83 9.30 -7.52
C PRO A 104 18.18 10.70 -7.00
N SER A 105 17.43 11.74 -7.40
CA SER A 105 17.69 13.13 -7.02
C SER A 105 17.43 13.42 -5.54
N HIS A 106 16.53 12.68 -4.90
CA HIS A 106 16.13 12.92 -3.50
C HIS A 106 16.92 12.11 -2.47
N VAL A 107 17.69 11.09 -2.89
CA VAL A 107 18.38 10.14 -2.00
C VAL A 107 19.19 10.82 -0.89
N LYS A 108 20.05 11.78 -1.25
CA LYS A 108 20.91 12.48 -0.28
C LYS A 108 20.09 13.26 0.75
N GLN A 109 18.99 13.89 0.35
CA GLN A 109 18.14 14.66 1.25
C GLN A 109 17.27 13.75 2.12
N VAL A 110 16.78 12.64 1.57
CA VAL A 110 16.05 11.60 2.31
C VAL A 110 16.90 11.08 3.46
N PHE A 111 18.14 10.67 3.20
CA PHE A 111 19.04 10.16 4.26
C PHE A 111 19.33 11.16 5.38
N ARG A 112 19.26 12.47 5.12
CA ARG A 112 19.43 13.50 6.15
C ARG A 112 18.21 13.67 7.07
N GLN A 113 17.04 13.20 6.64
CA GLN A 113 15.77 13.47 7.33
C GLN A 113 15.17 12.24 8.02
N ILE A 114 15.54 11.04 7.60
CA ILE A 114 14.96 9.81 8.11
C ILE A 114 15.85 9.15 9.17
N PRO A 115 15.27 8.48 10.18
CA PRO A 115 16.01 7.62 11.09
C PRO A 115 16.77 6.49 10.38
N GLU A 116 17.79 5.93 11.03
CA GLU A 116 18.60 4.84 10.46
C GLU A 116 17.84 3.54 10.19
N TRP A 117 16.78 3.28 10.97
CA TRP A 117 15.96 2.08 10.84
C TRP A 117 15.03 2.10 9.62
N VAL A 118 14.84 3.27 8.98
CA VAL A 118 13.98 3.43 7.80
C VAL A 118 14.73 3.00 6.53
N GLY A 119 14.11 2.14 5.73
CA GLY A 119 14.66 1.71 4.44
C GLY A 119 14.54 2.76 3.34
N VAL A 120 15.42 2.70 2.35
CA VAL A 120 15.40 3.58 1.18
C VAL A 120 15.49 2.74 -0.09
N LEU A 121 14.46 2.82 -0.92
CA LEU A 121 14.44 2.25 -2.27
C LEU A 121 14.45 3.37 -3.30
N VAL A 122 15.25 3.19 -4.35
CA VAL A 122 15.35 4.14 -5.47
C VAL A 122 14.72 3.53 -6.70
N LEU A 123 13.77 4.24 -7.30
CA LEU A 123 13.23 3.84 -8.61
C LEU A 123 14.18 4.30 -9.72
N SER A 124 14.90 3.34 -10.29
CA SER A 124 15.81 3.58 -11.41
C SER A 124 15.08 3.89 -12.72
N GLU A 125 15.81 4.44 -13.69
CA GLU A 125 15.35 4.66 -15.07
C GLU A 125 14.82 3.41 -15.76
N LYS A 126 15.40 2.25 -15.44
CA LYS A 126 14.96 0.95 -15.96
C LYS A 126 13.70 0.41 -15.25
N PHE A 127 13.04 1.21 -14.42
CA PHE A 127 11.86 0.83 -13.64
C PHE A 127 12.11 -0.38 -12.73
N THR A 128 13.27 -0.36 -12.06
CA THR A 128 13.64 -1.31 -11.01
C THR A 128 13.81 -0.58 -9.69
N LEU A 129 13.40 -1.22 -8.59
CA LEU A 129 13.58 -0.71 -7.23
C LEU A 129 14.93 -1.20 -6.69
N GLN A 130 15.86 -0.26 -6.52
CA GLN A 130 17.19 -0.55 -5.96
C GLN A 130 17.19 -0.23 -4.48
N VAL A 131 17.57 -1.20 -3.65
CA VAL A 131 17.70 -1.00 -2.20
C VAL A 131 19.00 -0.25 -1.94
N GLN A 132 18.90 0.99 -1.45
CA GLN A 132 20.04 1.78 -0.98
C GLN A 132 20.33 1.50 0.50
N ARG A 133 19.27 1.28 1.29
CA ARG A 133 19.34 0.81 2.68
C ARG A 133 18.13 -0.07 2.97
N PRO A 134 18.29 -1.29 3.50
CA PRO A 134 17.15 -2.11 3.92
C PRO A 134 16.48 -1.50 5.15
N ALA A 135 15.16 -1.64 5.27
CA ALA A 135 14.44 -1.28 6.49
C ALA A 135 14.71 -2.29 7.60
N VAL A 136 14.77 -1.81 8.84
CA VAL A 136 14.84 -2.67 10.03
C VAL A 136 13.42 -3.06 10.45
N VAL A 137 13.12 -4.36 10.44
CA VAL A 137 11.84 -4.90 10.93
C VAL A 137 11.88 -4.99 12.45
N ASP A 138 10.98 -4.27 13.12
CA ASP A 138 10.90 -4.24 14.57
C ASP A 138 9.48 -3.87 15.00
N ALA A 139 8.76 -4.86 15.52
CA ALA A 139 7.40 -4.71 15.98
C ALA A 139 7.28 -4.10 17.38
N THR A 140 8.40 -3.94 18.11
CA THR A 140 8.39 -3.39 19.47
C THR A 140 8.31 -1.86 19.48
N ARG A 141 8.59 -1.19 18.35
CA ARG A 141 8.41 0.28 18.19
C ARG A 141 6.96 0.72 18.06
N ILE A 142 6.05 -0.22 17.88
CA ILE A 142 4.65 0.06 17.57
C ILE A 142 3.93 0.57 18.82
N ASP A 143 3.03 1.53 18.61
CA ASP A 143 2.08 1.97 19.62
C ASP A 143 0.73 1.24 19.39
N PRO A 144 0.27 0.41 20.34
CA PRO A 144 -1.04 -0.22 20.28
C PRO A 144 -2.20 0.75 19.99
N LEU A 145 -2.13 2.00 20.48
CA LEU A 145 -3.18 2.99 20.21
C LEU A 145 -3.14 3.50 18.77
N ALA A 146 -1.95 3.72 18.21
CA ALA A 146 -1.79 4.07 16.80
C ALA A 146 -2.29 2.93 15.88
N VAL A 147 -2.08 1.66 16.27
CA VAL A 147 -2.67 0.51 15.58
C VAL A 147 -4.20 0.54 15.67
N LEU A 148 -4.77 0.81 16.84
CA LEU A 148 -6.21 0.92 17.03
C LEU A 148 -6.84 2.04 16.16
N ASP A 149 -6.11 3.11 15.86
CA ASP A 149 -6.50 4.17 14.92
C ASP A 149 -6.56 3.72 13.46
N LEU A 150 -5.79 2.70 13.08
CA LEU A 150 -5.87 2.06 11.76
C LEU A 150 -7.03 1.07 11.64
N LEU A 151 -7.33 0.34 12.73
CA LEU A 151 -8.30 -0.76 12.74
C LEU A 151 -9.76 -0.28 12.76
N ARG A 152 -10.63 -0.99 12.02
CA ARG A 152 -12.08 -0.92 12.25
C ARG A 152 -12.43 -1.60 13.57
N VAL A 153 -13.59 -1.26 14.15
CA VAL A 153 -14.07 -1.82 15.42
C VAL A 153 -14.13 -3.36 15.39
N ASP A 154 -14.62 -3.94 14.29
CA ASP A 154 -14.67 -5.40 14.14
C ASP A 154 -13.28 -6.03 14.05
N GLU A 155 -12.32 -5.34 13.42
CA GLU A 155 -10.92 -5.76 13.34
C GLU A 155 -10.23 -5.67 14.70
N ALA A 156 -10.45 -4.59 15.45
CA ALA A 156 -9.95 -4.43 16.82
C ALA A 156 -10.49 -5.52 17.75
N ASN A 157 -11.79 -5.84 17.66
CA ASN A 157 -12.40 -6.93 18.41
C ASN A 157 -11.81 -8.31 18.04
N ARG A 158 -11.46 -8.53 16.77
CA ARG A 158 -10.77 -9.76 16.33
C ARG A 158 -9.36 -9.85 16.90
N VAL A 159 -8.62 -8.73 16.93
CA VAL A 159 -7.29 -8.65 17.55
C VAL A 159 -7.37 -9.03 19.03
N LEU A 160 -8.29 -8.43 19.79
CA LEU A 160 -8.48 -8.77 21.21
C LEU A 160 -8.78 -10.25 21.43
N ARG A 161 -9.72 -10.82 20.67
CA ARG A 161 -10.04 -12.26 20.75
C ARG A 161 -8.85 -13.15 20.43
N SER A 162 -7.99 -12.74 19.50
CA SER A 162 -6.80 -13.49 19.10
C SER A 162 -5.65 -13.38 20.12
N LEU A 163 -5.79 -12.48 21.09
CA LEU A 163 -4.94 -12.35 22.29
C LEU A 163 -5.62 -12.96 23.53
N ASP A 164 -6.70 -13.72 23.34
CA ASP A 164 -7.52 -14.31 24.42
C ASP A 164 -8.16 -13.27 25.35
N ILE A 165 -8.36 -12.04 24.86
CA ILE A 165 -9.02 -10.95 25.59
C ILE A 165 -10.46 -10.79 25.06
N PRO A 166 -11.49 -10.90 25.92
CA PRO A 166 -12.87 -10.72 25.50
C PRO A 166 -13.13 -9.26 25.12
N PRO A 167 -13.72 -8.97 23.95
CA PRO A 167 -14.08 -7.60 23.55
C PRO A 167 -15.03 -6.91 24.54
N PRO A 168 -14.99 -5.56 24.61
CA PRO A 168 -15.84 -4.82 25.53
C PRO A 168 -17.32 -4.97 25.16
N LYS A 169 -18.16 -5.20 26.17
CA LYS A 169 -19.62 -5.30 26.04
C LYS A 169 -20.26 -3.98 26.44
N VAL A 170 -20.08 -2.95 25.62
CA VAL A 170 -20.58 -1.59 25.86
C VAL A 170 -21.40 -1.10 24.66
N PRO A 171 -22.29 -0.10 24.84
CA PRO A 171 -22.97 0.56 23.73
C PRO A 171 -21.99 1.12 22.68
N ASN A 172 -22.43 1.19 21.43
CA ASN A 172 -21.58 1.67 20.31
C ASN A 172 -20.95 3.05 20.55
N THR A 173 -21.65 3.95 21.25
CA THR A 173 -21.17 5.30 21.59
C THR A 173 -19.97 5.29 22.55
N GLN A 174 -19.79 4.22 23.32
CA GLN A 174 -18.69 4.05 24.28
C GLN A 174 -17.59 3.12 23.76
N MET A 175 -17.84 2.40 22.66
CA MET A 175 -16.97 1.37 22.11
C MET A 175 -15.54 1.87 21.88
N ARG A 176 -15.38 3.09 21.33
CA ARG A 176 -14.05 3.63 21.04
C ARG A 176 -13.23 3.90 22.30
N GLY A 177 -13.86 4.44 23.35
CA GLY A 177 -13.20 4.66 24.64
C GLY A 177 -12.76 3.34 25.27
N ALA A 178 -13.67 2.38 25.37
CA ALA A 178 -13.38 1.06 25.94
C ALA A 178 -12.25 0.32 25.20
N LEU A 179 -12.23 0.37 23.86
CA LEU A 179 -11.15 -0.21 23.07
C LEU A 179 -9.80 0.49 23.33
N ARG A 180 -9.78 1.81 23.51
CA ARG A 180 -8.54 2.54 23.83
C ARG A 180 -7.99 2.11 25.18
N ASP A 181 -8.83 2.03 26.20
CA ASP A 181 -8.41 1.59 27.54
C ASP A 181 -7.80 0.19 27.51
N MET A 182 -8.40 -0.71 26.72
CA MET A 182 -7.92 -2.07 26.55
C MET A 182 -6.63 -2.17 25.73
N PHE A 183 -6.48 -1.40 24.64
CA PHE A 183 -5.29 -1.45 23.79
C PHE A 183 -4.06 -0.81 24.46
N ASN A 184 -4.25 0.20 25.30
CA ASN A 184 -3.17 0.97 25.91
C ASN A 184 -2.18 0.11 26.74
N SER A 185 -2.62 -1.03 27.26
CA SER A 185 -1.81 -1.93 28.10
C SER A 185 -1.30 -3.18 27.38
N LEU A 186 -1.56 -3.31 26.07
CA LEU A 186 -1.16 -4.49 25.32
C LEU A 186 0.30 -4.45 24.88
N ASP A 187 0.92 -5.62 24.77
CA ASP A 187 2.25 -5.77 24.20
C ASP A 187 2.29 -5.34 22.72
N PRO A 188 3.15 -4.40 22.33
CA PRO A 188 3.28 -3.93 20.94
C PRO A 188 3.48 -5.03 19.91
N ALA A 189 4.38 -5.99 20.18
CA ALA A 189 4.73 -7.03 19.22
C ALA A 189 3.57 -8.00 19.02
N GLY A 190 2.88 -8.38 20.11
CA GLY A 190 1.66 -9.17 20.09
C GLY A 190 0.54 -8.48 19.31
N VAL A 191 0.30 -7.20 19.56
CA VAL A 191 -0.71 -6.41 18.82
C VAL A 191 -0.39 -6.35 17.34
N HIS A 192 0.85 -6.05 16.96
CA HIS A 192 1.27 -6.03 15.56
C HIS A 192 1.06 -7.38 14.88
N ALA A 193 1.47 -8.49 15.53
CA ALA A 193 1.31 -9.83 14.96
C ALA A 193 -0.17 -10.15 14.68
N GLN A 194 -1.07 -9.82 15.60
CA GLN A 194 -2.50 -10.05 15.42
C GLN A 194 -3.15 -9.05 14.45
N MET A 195 -2.67 -7.80 14.41
CA MET A 195 -3.07 -6.81 13.40
C MET A 195 -2.77 -7.33 11.99
N VAL A 196 -1.55 -7.81 11.73
CA VAL A 196 -1.14 -8.35 10.42
C VAL A 196 -2.03 -9.51 10.01
N LYS A 197 -2.25 -10.48 10.91
CA LYS A 197 -3.13 -11.63 10.65
C LYS A 197 -4.56 -11.20 10.35
N THR A 198 -5.11 -10.30 11.16
CA THR A 198 -6.47 -9.80 11.02
C THR A 198 -6.65 -9.07 9.68
N LEU A 199 -5.78 -8.10 9.38
CA LEU A 199 -5.87 -7.31 8.16
C LEU A 199 -5.63 -8.14 6.90
N LYS A 200 -4.76 -9.16 6.94
CA LYS A 200 -4.60 -10.10 5.81
C LYS A 200 -5.90 -10.81 5.45
N VAL A 201 -6.74 -11.12 6.44
CA VAL A 201 -8.05 -11.76 6.21
C VAL A 201 -9.10 -10.73 5.80
N THR A 202 -9.25 -9.65 6.58
CA THR A 202 -10.36 -8.69 6.39
C THR A 202 -10.14 -7.75 5.20
N ARG A 203 -8.90 -7.59 4.75
CA ARG A 203 -8.50 -6.75 3.61
C ARG A 203 -7.82 -7.57 2.51
N SER A 204 -8.10 -8.88 2.45
CA SER A 204 -7.57 -9.76 1.40
C SER A 204 -7.95 -9.27 0.00
N GLN A 205 -6.99 -9.35 -0.92
CA GLN A 205 -7.18 -9.11 -2.36
C GLN A 205 -7.05 -10.41 -3.17
N SER A 206 -7.10 -11.57 -2.52
CA SER A 206 -6.92 -12.87 -3.16
C SER A 206 -7.92 -13.13 -4.29
N ALA A 207 -9.16 -12.64 -4.15
CA ALA A 207 -10.20 -12.77 -5.18
C ALA A 207 -9.87 -12.00 -6.48
N ALA A 208 -9.05 -10.94 -6.39
CA ALA A 208 -8.68 -10.12 -7.54
C ALA A 208 -7.50 -10.71 -8.34
N GLU A 209 -6.85 -11.79 -7.88
CA GLU A 209 -5.62 -12.30 -8.51
C GLU A 209 -5.78 -12.61 -9.99
N ASP A 210 -6.81 -13.37 -10.35
CA ASP A 210 -7.04 -13.77 -11.73
C ASP A 210 -7.39 -12.56 -12.59
N PHE A 211 -8.24 -11.65 -12.08
CA PHE A 211 -8.60 -10.41 -12.77
C PHE A 211 -7.36 -9.53 -13.05
N ILE A 212 -6.51 -9.31 -12.05
CA ILE A 212 -5.31 -8.46 -12.16
C ILE A 212 -4.32 -9.00 -13.21
N ARG A 213 -4.27 -10.31 -13.41
CA ARG A 213 -3.45 -10.92 -14.48
C ARG A 213 -4.00 -10.63 -15.88
N THR A 214 -5.30 -10.37 -16.01
CA THR A 214 -5.96 -10.11 -17.31
C THR A 214 -5.93 -8.66 -17.76
N VAL A 215 -5.55 -7.71 -16.90
CA VAL A 215 -5.49 -6.28 -17.23
C VAL A 215 -4.05 -5.82 -17.54
N PRO A 216 -3.89 -4.75 -18.35
CA PRO A 216 -2.59 -4.15 -18.66
C PRO A 216 -1.77 -3.82 -17.40
N MET A 217 -0.45 -3.94 -17.53
CA MET A 217 0.48 -3.73 -16.41
C MET A 217 0.35 -2.32 -15.82
N SER A 218 0.17 -1.34 -16.69
CA SER A 218 -0.07 0.07 -16.35
C SER A 218 -1.30 0.31 -15.49
N LEU A 219 -2.29 -0.60 -15.46
CA LEU A 219 -3.55 -0.42 -14.72
C LEU A 219 -3.62 -1.22 -13.42
N ARG A 220 -2.75 -2.22 -13.21
CA ARG A 220 -2.87 -3.13 -12.05
C ARG A 220 -2.86 -2.40 -10.71
N ALA A 221 -2.02 -1.37 -10.56
CA ALA A 221 -1.95 -0.59 -9.32
C ALA A 221 -3.28 0.12 -9.03
N ALA A 222 -3.87 0.76 -10.02
CA ALA A 222 -5.19 1.39 -9.89
C ALA A 222 -6.30 0.36 -9.60
N MET A 223 -6.29 -0.79 -10.28
CA MET A 223 -7.32 -1.81 -10.09
C MET A 223 -7.29 -2.41 -8.67
N LEU A 224 -6.13 -2.46 -8.02
CA LEU A 224 -6.00 -2.94 -6.65
C LEU A 224 -6.48 -1.94 -5.60
N THR A 225 -6.67 -0.66 -5.93
CA THR A 225 -7.19 0.33 -4.96
C THR A 225 -8.72 0.40 -4.96
N ILE A 226 -9.37 -0.13 -5.99
CA ILE A 226 -10.81 -0.06 -6.20
C ILE A 226 -11.47 -1.36 -5.71
N LYS A 227 -12.53 -1.23 -4.90
CA LYS A 227 -13.39 -2.38 -4.58
C LYS A 227 -14.26 -2.70 -5.78
N MET A 228 -13.92 -3.76 -6.50
CA MET A 228 -14.68 -4.24 -7.64
C MET A 228 -15.42 -5.53 -7.28
N ASN A 229 -16.57 -5.73 -7.94
CA ASN A 229 -17.24 -7.02 -8.00
C ASN A 229 -16.99 -7.65 -9.38
N GLY A 230 -17.31 -8.93 -9.53
CA GLY A 230 -17.04 -9.65 -10.79
C GLY A 230 -17.71 -9.06 -12.04
N VAL A 231 -18.78 -8.27 -11.90
CA VAL A 231 -19.40 -7.56 -13.03
C VAL A 231 -18.51 -6.40 -13.48
N SER A 232 -18.08 -5.55 -12.54
CA SER A 232 -17.20 -4.42 -12.84
C SER A 232 -15.84 -4.88 -13.37
N GLU A 233 -15.29 -5.97 -12.80
CA GLU A 233 -14.03 -6.57 -13.28
C GLU A 233 -14.13 -6.99 -14.75
N ARG A 234 -15.22 -7.70 -15.12
CA ARG A 234 -15.46 -8.08 -16.52
C ARG A 234 -15.56 -6.85 -17.43
N LYS A 235 -16.32 -5.83 -17.02
CA LYS A 235 -16.45 -4.57 -17.79
C LYS A 235 -15.10 -3.91 -18.07
N VAL A 236 -14.24 -3.78 -17.05
CA VAL A 236 -12.91 -3.19 -17.23
C VAL A 236 -12.04 -4.05 -18.14
N ARG A 237 -12.00 -5.37 -17.91
CA ARG A 237 -11.24 -6.29 -18.75
C ARG A 237 -11.67 -6.20 -20.21
N ASP A 238 -12.97 -6.22 -20.47
CA ASP A 238 -13.51 -6.22 -21.82
C ASP A 238 -13.25 -4.85 -22.49
N ALA A 239 -13.39 -3.74 -21.74
CA ALA A 239 -13.04 -2.40 -22.21
C ALA A 239 -11.56 -2.27 -22.61
N THR A 240 -10.63 -2.85 -21.83
CA THR A 240 -9.20 -2.81 -22.16
C THR A 240 -8.84 -3.58 -23.44
N LYS A 241 -9.72 -4.46 -23.92
CA LYS A 241 -9.53 -5.26 -25.15
C LYS A 241 -10.20 -4.66 -26.37
N LEU A 242 -11.02 -3.61 -26.22
CA LEU A 242 -11.63 -2.91 -27.35
C LEU A 242 -10.55 -2.21 -28.16
N SER A 243 -10.68 -2.22 -29.49
CA SER A 243 -9.86 -1.36 -30.35
C SER A 243 -10.15 0.11 -30.02
N VAL A 244 -9.15 0.98 -30.20
CA VAL A 244 -9.32 2.42 -30.00
C VAL A 244 -10.44 2.98 -30.88
N SER A 245 -10.56 2.51 -32.12
CA SER A 245 -11.63 2.90 -33.03
C SER A 245 -13.03 2.56 -32.50
N ALA A 246 -13.21 1.36 -31.95
CA ALA A 246 -14.48 0.94 -31.37
C ALA A 246 -14.82 1.70 -30.09
N ALA A 247 -13.81 2.00 -29.25
CA ALA A 247 -13.99 2.76 -28.02
C ALA A 247 -14.38 4.22 -28.28
N LEU A 248 -13.83 4.85 -29.31
CA LEU A 248 -14.17 6.22 -29.70
C LEU A 248 -15.55 6.33 -30.39
N ALA A 249 -16.06 5.24 -30.96
CA ALA A 249 -17.41 5.23 -31.53
C ALA A 249 -18.54 5.20 -30.46
N TRP A 250 -18.19 5.06 -29.18
CA TRP A 250 -19.12 5.09 -28.05
C TRP A 250 -19.30 6.49 -27.44
N SER A 251 -18.57 7.50 -27.92
CA SER A 251 -18.67 8.89 -27.46
C SER A 251 -19.75 9.69 -28.19
#